data_AF-A0A6L9ZLX5-F1
#
_entry.id   AF-A0A6L9ZLX5-F1
#
_cell.length_a   1.000
_cell.length_b   1.000
_cell.length_c   1.000
_cell.angle_alpha   90.00
_cell.angle_beta   90.00
_cell.angle_gamma   90.00
#
_symmetry.space_group_name_H-M   'P 1'
#
loop_
_entity.id
_entity.type
_entity.pdbx_description
1 polymer ?
#
loop_
_entity_poly.entity_id
_entity_poly.type
_entity_poly.pdbx_seq_one_letter_code
_entity_poly.pdbx_strand_id
1 'polypeptide(L)'
;MWPTCINKLSPFKGNFSEEIPKLLKVAFNEKGIFNEDEMFMPVRIVNILGRCSTAMYLDCPNIPEHHLYHAEGYEDDPDYDVGRYYWFDFDIVRMDGLLLFLRMVINKGDADCNDGFWGVVWERNTEEIIANIISSGDMETTIEAISKQHIDIYESQEILMPTIFDRTDYKSNNIKVANDTKLEKNLRFVTKFCMELIYYNRKKNWIESIHYEEEEEISELVAIDDKFIDDDELED
;
A
#
# COMPACT_ATOMS: atom_id res chain seq x y z
N MET A 1 -0.10 -17.42 13.30
CA MET A 1 1.23 -17.03 13.78
C MET A 1 1.94 -16.26 12.69
N TRP A 2 2.50 -15.11 13.06
CA TRP A 2 3.27 -14.26 12.14
C TRP A 2 4.63 -14.86 11.81
N PRO A 3 5.16 -14.60 10.60
CA PRO A 3 6.57 -14.73 10.30
C PRO A 3 7.45 -14.03 11.35
N THR A 4 8.51 -14.72 11.79
CA THR A 4 9.37 -14.30 12.90
C THR A 4 10.14 -13.01 12.62
N CYS A 5 10.36 -12.66 11.35
CA CYS A 5 11.02 -11.42 10.95
C CYS A 5 10.31 -10.16 11.45
N ILE A 6 8.99 -10.24 11.71
CA ILE A 6 8.21 -9.09 12.15
C ILE A 6 8.78 -8.46 13.43
N ASN A 7 9.37 -9.29 14.30
CA ASN A 7 9.95 -8.87 15.58
C ASN A 7 11.22 -8.02 15.42
N LYS A 8 11.81 -7.98 14.22
CA LYS A 8 13.03 -7.23 13.91
C LYS A 8 12.77 -6.01 13.02
N LEU A 9 11.51 -5.77 12.66
CA LEU A 9 11.18 -4.64 11.81
C LEU A 9 11.36 -3.32 12.56
N SER A 10 11.81 -2.32 11.83
CA SER A 10 11.90 -0.94 12.30
C SER A 10 10.80 -0.13 11.61
N PRO A 11 9.74 0.28 12.33
CA PRO A 11 8.65 1.06 11.76
C PRO A 11 9.16 2.33 11.08
N PHE A 12 8.59 2.63 9.92
CA PHE A 12 8.84 3.91 9.26
C PHE A 12 8.33 5.03 10.17
N LYS A 13 9.17 6.04 10.43
CA LYS A 13 8.79 7.20 11.23
C LYS A 13 7.85 8.08 10.41
N GLY A 14 6.59 8.11 10.79
CA GLY A 14 5.58 8.98 10.19
C GLY A 14 4.23 8.74 10.86
N ASN A 15 3.51 9.81 11.18
CA ASN A 15 2.12 9.70 11.59
C ASN A 15 1.28 9.61 10.32
N PHE A 16 0.53 8.52 10.14
CA PHE A 16 -0.50 8.48 9.11
C PHE A 16 -1.65 9.37 9.56
N SER A 17 -1.94 10.41 8.77
CA SER A 17 -3.09 11.28 9.03
C SER A 17 -4.39 10.49 8.92
N GLU A 18 -5.38 10.86 9.73
CA GLU A 18 -6.76 10.39 9.55
C GLU A 18 -7.42 11.00 8.30
N GLU A 19 -6.82 12.06 7.75
CA GLU A 19 -7.28 12.68 6.50
C GLU A 19 -7.06 11.77 5.29
N ILE A 20 -8.03 11.78 4.38
CA ILE A 20 -7.93 11.05 3.10
C ILE A 20 -6.75 11.62 2.29
N PRO A 21 -5.77 10.79 1.90
CA PRO A 21 -4.64 11.25 1.09
C PRO A 21 -5.10 11.91 -0.21
N LYS A 22 -4.40 12.99 -0.62
CA LYS A 22 -4.71 13.74 -1.86
C LYS A 22 -4.88 12.84 -3.09
N LEU A 23 -4.03 11.82 -3.23
CA LEU A 23 -4.10 10.83 -4.31
C LEU A 23 -5.44 10.10 -4.35
N LEU A 24 -6.03 9.82 -3.20
CA LEU A 24 -7.31 9.12 -3.08
C LEU A 24 -8.51 10.07 -3.22
N LYS A 25 -8.35 11.36 -2.87
CA LYS A 25 -9.37 12.40 -3.13
C LYS A 25 -9.72 12.54 -4.61
N VAL A 26 -8.79 12.21 -5.52
CA VAL A 26 -9.04 12.15 -6.96
C VAL A 26 -10.21 11.21 -7.29
N ALA A 27 -10.30 10.04 -6.66
CA ALA A 27 -11.37 9.08 -6.88
C ALA A 27 -12.77 9.63 -6.54
N PHE A 28 -12.84 10.43 -5.46
CA PHE A 28 -14.07 11.07 -5.01
C PHE A 28 -14.48 12.20 -5.98
N ASN A 29 -13.52 13.04 -6.37
CA ASN A 29 -13.74 14.12 -7.32
C ASN A 29 -14.20 13.59 -8.70
N GLU A 30 -13.64 12.49 -9.19
CA GLU A 30 -14.07 11.81 -10.42
C GLU A 30 -15.53 11.33 -10.36
N LYS A 31 -16.06 11.10 -9.15
CA LYS A 31 -17.46 10.74 -8.90
C LYS A 31 -18.35 11.94 -8.58
N GLY A 32 -17.81 13.15 -8.61
CA GLY A 32 -18.53 14.38 -8.30
C GLY A 32 -18.73 14.61 -6.80
N ILE A 33 -18.00 13.91 -5.94
CA ILE A 33 -17.99 14.14 -4.48
C ILE A 33 -16.82 15.08 -4.19
N PHE A 34 -17.12 16.34 -3.90
CA PHE A 34 -16.11 17.37 -3.64
C PHE A 34 -16.02 17.78 -2.16
N ASN A 35 -17.10 17.57 -1.42
CA ASN A 35 -17.17 17.87 0.01
C ASN A 35 -16.44 16.77 0.79
N GLU A 36 -15.40 17.13 1.54
CA GLU A 36 -14.60 16.16 2.30
C GLU A 36 -15.42 15.47 3.39
N ASP A 37 -16.43 16.13 3.95
CA ASP A 37 -17.33 15.54 4.95
C ASP A 37 -18.21 14.42 4.37
N GLU A 38 -18.36 14.37 3.05
CA GLU A 38 -19.09 13.33 2.32
C GLU A 38 -18.16 12.21 1.84
N MET A 39 -16.84 12.40 1.91
CA MET A 39 -15.87 11.39 1.52
C MET A 39 -15.68 10.38 2.64
N PHE A 40 -16.01 9.12 2.35
CA PHE A 40 -15.82 8.03 3.29
C PHE A 40 -14.85 6.99 2.74
N MET A 41 -13.79 6.69 3.50
CA MET A 41 -12.80 5.68 3.15
C MET A 41 -12.90 4.47 4.08
N PRO A 42 -13.25 3.26 3.58
CA PRO A 42 -13.43 2.07 4.41
C PRO A 42 -12.13 1.48 4.95
N VAL A 43 -10.99 2.05 4.58
CA VAL A 43 -9.65 1.54 4.88
C VAL A 43 -8.83 2.64 5.52
N ARG A 44 -8.20 2.33 6.65
CA ARG A 44 -7.23 3.21 7.32
C ARG A 44 -5.88 2.52 7.42
N ILE A 45 -4.85 3.09 6.82
CA ILE A 45 -3.48 2.63 7.04
C ILE A 45 -3.02 3.15 8.41
N VAL A 46 -2.59 2.24 9.27
CA VAL A 46 -2.22 2.54 10.66
C VAL A 46 -0.71 2.70 10.77
N ASN A 47 0.06 1.73 10.26
CA ASN A 47 1.53 1.76 10.30
C ASN A 47 2.14 1.09 9.07
N ILE A 48 3.30 1.57 8.64
CA ILE A 48 4.24 0.78 7.83
C ILE A 48 5.30 0.26 8.78
N LEU A 49 5.23 -1.02 9.11
CA LEU A 49 6.05 -1.64 10.16
C LEU A 49 7.51 -1.78 9.75
N GLY A 50 7.81 -1.75 8.46
CA GLY A 50 9.16 -1.89 7.94
C GLY A 50 9.19 -2.81 6.72
N ARG A 51 10.39 -3.28 6.40
CA ARG A 51 10.61 -4.29 5.37
C ARG A 51 11.55 -5.38 5.83
N CYS A 52 11.40 -6.59 5.28
CA CYS A 52 12.34 -7.70 5.44
C CYS A 52 12.71 -8.31 4.09
N SER A 53 13.81 -9.06 4.04
CA SER A 53 14.23 -9.83 2.86
C SER A 53 13.61 -11.22 2.84
N THR A 54 13.61 -11.90 1.69
CA THR A 54 13.19 -13.31 1.56
C THR A 54 13.93 -14.21 2.54
N ALA A 55 15.23 -13.99 2.76
CA ALA A 55 16.02 -14.76 3.72
C ALA A 55 15.50 -14.67 5.16
N MET A 56 14.94 -13.51 5.54
CA MET A 56 14.31 -13.35 6.85
C MET A 56 12.86 -13.85 6.86
N TYR A 57 12.27 -14.07 5.68
CA TYR A 57 10.84 -14.33 5.49
C TYR A 57 10.47 -15.78 5.22
N LEU A 58 11.43 -16.71 5.31
CA LEU A 58 11.29 -18.12 4.89
C LEU A 58 10.14 -18.89 5.56
N ASP A 59 9.65 -18.42 6.70
CA ASP A 59 8.55 -19.03 7.46
C ASP A 59 7.16 -18.51 7.06
N CYS A 60 7.07 -17.60 6.08
CA CYS A 60 5.78 -17.15 5.57
C CYS A 60 5.13 -18.15 4.60
N PRO A 61 3.81 -18.35 4.68
CA PRO A 61 3.09 -19.06 3.64
C PRO A 61 3.13 -18.32 2.29
N ASN A 62 3.03 -19.06 1.18
CA ASN A 62 2.89 -18.52 -0.19
C ASN A 62 4.12 -17.79 -0.77
N ILE A 63 5.33 -18.09 -0.29
CA ILE A 63 6.56 -17.64 -0.99
C ILE A 63 6.71 -18.49 -2.27
N PRO A 64 6.82 -17.90 -3.47
CA PRO A 64 7.08 -18.66 -4.68
C PRO A 64 8.43 -19.38 -4.60
N GLU A 65 8.50 -20.61 -5.10
CA GLU A 65 9.67 -21.49 -4.93
C GLU A 65 10.96 -20.87 -5.48
N HIS A 66 10.90 -20.15 -6.59
CA HIS A 66 12.06 -19.48 -7.18
C HIS A 66 12.63 -18.37 -6.30
N HIS A 67 11.83 -17.73 -5.45
CA HIS A 67 12.34 -16.76 -4.48
C HIS A 67 13.16 -17.41 -3.38
N LEU A 68 12.89 -18.68 -3.05
CA LEU A 68 13.66 -19.43 -2.05
C LEU A 68 15.07 -19.74 -2.54
N TYR A 69 15.23 -20.11 -3.82
CA TYR A 69 16.55 -20.37 -4.42
C TYR A 69 17.46 -19.14 -4.49
N HIS A 70 16.84 -17.95 -4.39
CA HIS A 70 17.47 -16.65 -4.55
C HIS A 70 17.58 -15.88 -3.23
N ALA A 71 17.10 -16.44 -2.11
CA ALA A 71 16.97 -15.73 -0.85
C ALA A 71 18.29 -15.19 -0.27
N GLU A 72 19.40 -15.89 -0.48
CA GLU A 72 20.73 -15.57 0.09
C GLU A 72 21.61 -14.72 -0.86
N GLY A 73 21.15 -14.42 -2.08
CA GLY A 73 22.01 -13.92 -3.17
C GLY A 73 22.03 -12.40 -3.39
N TYR A 74 21.23 -11.61 -2.66
CA TYR A 74 20.96 -10.20 -2.99
C TYR A 74 21.20 -9.21 -1.83
N GLU A 75 21.99 -9.58 -0.82
CA GLU A 75 22.17 -8.72 0.37
C GLU A 75 22.89 -7.38 0.08
N ASP A 76 23.60 -7.25 -1.04
CA ASP A 76 24.54 -6.14 -1.27
C ASP A 76 24.12 -5.09 -2.32
N ASP A 77 22.95 -5.21 -2.95
CA ASP A 77 22.47 -4.20 -3.91
C ASP A 77 21.23 -3.45 -3.36
N PRO A 78 21.36 -2.18 -2.95
CA PRO A 78 20.25 -1.38 -2.46
C PRO A 78 19.16 -1.15 -3.52
N ASP A 79 19.51 -1.21 -4.82
CA ASP A 79 18.62 -1.01 -5.96
C ASP A 79 17.93 -2.30 -6.43
N TYR A 80 18.42 -3.46 -6.02
CA TYR A 80 17.80 -4.75 -6.28
C TYR A 80 16.71 -5.04 -5.22
N ASP A 81 15.46 -4.73 -5.56
CA ASP A 81 14.30 -4.90 -4.67
C ASP A 81 13.68 -6.31 -4.70
N VAL A 82 14.27 -7.24 -5.45
CA VAL A 82 13.84 -8.63 -5.52
C VAL A 82 13.92 -9.24 -4.13
N GLY A 83 12.85 -9.89 -3.70
CA GLY A 83 12.78 -10.50 -2.37
C GLY A 83 12.65 -9.50 -1.21
N ARG A 84 12.20 -8.26 -1.44
CA ARG A 84 11.82 -7.34 -0.35
C ARG A 84 10.32 -7.35 -0.09
N TYR A 85 9.96 -7.49 1.18
CA TYR A 85 8.59 -7.54 1.68
C TYR A 85 8.31 -6.37 2.58
N TYR A 86 7.20 -5.69 2.35
CA TYR A 86 6.73 -4.57 3.14
C TYR A 86 5.59 -5.02 4.04
N TRP A 87 5.61 -4.52 5.27
CA TRP A 87 4.63 -4.85 6.29
C TRP A 87 3.79 -3.65 6.67
N PHE A 88 2.48 -3.86 6.74
CA PHE A 88 1.49 -2.83 6.99
C PHE A 88 0.52 -3.27 8.08
N ASP A 89 0.24 -2.39 9.02
CA ASP A 89 -0.99 -2.45 9.81
C ASP A 89 -2.04 -1.56 9.15
N PHE A 90 -3.24 -2.09 9.00
CA PHE A 90 -4.38 -1.35 8.47
C PHE A 90 -5.67 -1.83 9.10
N ASP A 91 -6.66 -0.97 9.11
CA ASP A 91 -7.99 -1.29 9.61
C ASP A 91 -9.00 -1.18 8.49
N ILE A 92 -9.98 -2.08 8.49
CA ILE A 92 -11.18 -1.94 7.66
C ILE A 92 -12.33 -1.51 8.56
N VAL A 93 -12.97 -0.39 8.22
CA VAL A 93 -14.18 0.10 8.87
C VAL A 93 -15.37 -0.65 8.29
N ARG A 94 -16.17 -1.28 9.15
CA ARG A 94 -17.40 -1.99 8.76
C ARG A 94 -18.60 -1.04 8.79
N MET A 95 -19.70 -1.44 8.15
CA MET A 95 -20.96 -0.69 8.14
C MET A 95 -21.56 -0.44 9.53
N ASP A 96 -21.33 -1.36 10.47
CA ASP A 96 -21.74 -1.23 11.87
C ASP A 96 -20.80 -0.34 12.71
N GLY A 97 -19.81 0.29 12.08
CA GLY A 97 -18.79 1.12 12.72
C GLY A 97 -17.71 0.33 13.44
N LEU A 98 -17.76 -1.00 13.43
CA LEU A 98 -16.71 -1.83 14.02
C LEU A 98 -15.48 -1.88 13.12
N LEU A 99 -14.32 -2.02 13.75
CA LEU A 99 -13.04 -2.12 13.05
C LEU A 99 -12.62 -3.58 12.94
N LEU A 100 -12.17 -3.95 11.74
CA LEU A 100 -11.41 -5.17 11.52
C LEU A 100 -9.92 -4.80 11.49
N PHE A 101 -9.19 -5.22 12.52
CA PHE A 101 -7.78 -4.88 12.70
C PHE A 101 -6.91 -5.87 11.95
N LEU A 102 -6.28 -5.42 10.86
CA LEU A 102 -5.55 -6.30 9.94
C LEU A 102 -4.09 -5.93 9.83
N ARG A 103 -3.30 -6.93 9.45
CA ARG A 103 -1.91 -6.75 9.05
C ARG A 103 -1.67 -7.49 7.76
N MET A 104 -0.97 -6.82 6.85
CA MET A 104 -0.58 -7.37 5.57
C MET A 104 0.93 -7.33 5.45
N VAL A 105 1.42 -8.34 4.76
CA VAL A 105 2.73 -8.35 4.16
C VAL A 105 2.58 -8.52 2.65
N ILE A 106 3.39 -7.81 1.89
CA ILE A 106 3.35 -7.89 0.44
C ILE A 106 4.73 -7.56 -0.12
N ASN A 107 5.13 -8.26 -1.17
CA ASN A 107 6.32 -7.92 -1.92
C ASN A 107 6.03 -6.81 -2.94
N LYS A 108 7.08 -6.31 -3.62
CA LYS A 108 6.97 -5.23 -4.62
C LYS A 108 6.55 -5.70 -6.03
N GLY A 109 6.32 -6.99 -6.22
CA GLY A 109 6.30 -7.63 -7.55
C GLY A 109 7.71 -7.60 -8.17
N ASP A 110 7.91 -8.40 -9.21
CA ASP A 110 9.18 -8.41 -9.93
C ASP A 110 8.93 -8.61 -11.42
N ALA A 111 9.22 -7.58 -12.22
CA ALA A 111 9.05 -7.63 -13.66
C ALA A 111 10.11 -8.54 -14.33
N ASP A 112 11.30 -8.66 -13.75
CA ASP A 112 12.39 -9.49 -14.29
C ASP A 112 12.17 -10.97 -13.96
N CYS A 113 11.52 -11.28 -12.83
CA CYS A 113 11.06 -12.63 -12.51
C CYS A 113 9.65 -12.96 -13.04
N ASN A 114 9.01 -12.02 -13.75
CA ASN A 114 7.61 -12.12 -14.22
C ASN A 114 6.60 -12.44 -13.11
N ASP A 115 6.84 -11.99 -11.89
CA ASP A 115 5.95 -12.23 -10.76
C ASP A 115 5.01 -11.06 -10.52
N GLY A 116 3.75 -11.40 -10.22
CA GLY A 116 2.84 -10.48 -9.56
C GLY A 116 3.20 -10.26 -8.09
N PHE A 117 2.28 -9.63 -7.37
CA PHE A 117 2.39 -9.54 -5.92
C PHE A 117 2.05 -10.89 -5.28
N TRP A 118 2.73 -11.18 -4.18
CA TRP A 118 2.39 -12.24 -3.25
C TRP A 118 2.58 -11.74 -1.81
N GLY A 119 1.89 -12.41 -0.89
CA GLY A 119 1.75 -11.92 0.46
C GLY A 119 0.59 -12.59 1.18
N VAL A 120 0.30 -12.07 2.37
CA VAL A 120 -0.66 -12.67 3.29
C VAL A 120 -1.28 -11.56 4.13
N VAL A 121 -2.54 -11.76 4.52
CA VAL A 121 -3.27 -10.86 5.42
C VAL A 121 -3.74 -11.65 6.63
N TRP A 122 -3.52 -11.09 7.82
CA TRP A 122 -3.95 -11.66 9.09
C TRP A 122 -4.83 -10.69 9.86
N GLU A 123 -5.65 -11.25 10.74
CA GLU A 123 -6.29 -10.51 11.83
C GLU A 123 -5.28 -10.30 12.98
N ARG A 124 -5.18 -9.06 13.47
CA ARG A 124 -4.10 -8.65 14.39
C ARG A 124 -4.22 -9.21 15.81
N ASN A 125 -5.43 -9.47 16.28
CA ASN A 125 -5.70 -9.93 17.65
C ASN A 125 -5.57 -11.45 17.79
N THR A 126 -5.88 -12.21 16.74
CA THR A 126 -5.89 -13.69 16.74
C THR A 126 -4.72 -14.30 15.98
N GLU A 127 -4.02 -13.51 15.15
CA GLU A 127 -2.98 -13.97 14.22
C GLU A 127 -3.47 -15.03 13.22
N GLU A 128 -4.79 -15.08 12.99
CA GLU A 128 -5.42 -15.93 12.00
C GLU A 128 -5.17 -15.35 10.61
N ILE A 129 -4.77 -16.20 9.66
CA ILE A 129 -4.68 -15.82 8.25
C ILE A 129 -6.10 -15.68 7.70
N ILE A 130 -6.42 -14.49 7.20
CA ILE A 130 -7.74 -14.23 6.63
C ILE A 130 -7.75 -14.20 5.11
N ALA A 131 -6.60 -13.92 4.48
CA ALA A 131 -6.47 -13.91 3.03
C ALA A 131 -5.04 -14.17 2.56
N ASN A 132 -4.93 -14.71 1.35
CA ASN A 132 -3.69 -14.89 0.61
C ASN A 132 -3.63 -13.89 -0.54
N ILE A 133 -2.42 -13.41 -0.83
CA ILE A 133 -2.08 -12.66 -2.04
C ILE A 133 -1.13 -13.57 -2.81
N ILE A 134 -1.52 -13.99 -4.00
CA ILE A 134 -0.86 -15.06 -4.74
C ILE A 134 -0.39 -14.51 -6.09
N SER A 135 0.91 -14.67 -6.40
CA SER A 135 1.42 -14.46 -7.76
C SER A 135 0.88 -15.58 -8.65
N SER A 136 0.06 -15.22 -9.64
CA SER A 136 -0.64 -16.18 -10.51
C SER A 136 -0.10 -16.24 -11.94
N GLY A 137 1.06 -15.62 -12.21
CA GLY A 137 1.71 -15.59 -13.52
C GLY A 137 2.35 -14.23 -13.83
N ASP A 138 2.64 -13.98 -15.12
CA ASP A 138 3.30 -12.78 -15.68
C ASP A 138 2.70 -11.47 -15.15
N MET A 139 3.23 -11.02 -14.01
CA MET A 139 2.77 -9.84 -13.27
C MET A 139 1.29 -9.92 -12.82
N GLU A 140 0.72 -11.12 -12.74
CA GLU A 140 -0.66 -11.34 -12.28
C GLU A 140 -0.71 -11.65 -10.79
N THR A 141 -1.70 -11.06 -10.11
CA THR A 141 -1.96 -11.28 -8.68
C THR A 141 -3.38 -11.73 -8.48
N THR A 142 -3.59 -12.73 -7.63
CA THR A 142 -4.91 -13.13 -7.17
C THR A 142 -5.01 -12.94 -5.66
N ILE A 143 -6.05 -12.25 -5.21
CA ILE A 143 -6.40 -12.14 -3.79
C ILE A 143 -7.52 -13.11 -3.49
N GLU A 144 -7.27 -13.97 -2.50
CA GLU A 144 -8.20 -15.00 -2.04
C GLU A 144 -8.45 -14.81 -0.54
N ALA A 145 -9.68 -14.49 -0.16
CA ALA A 145 -10.08 -14.54 1.24
C ALA A 145 -10.36 -15.99 1.63
N ILE A 146 -9.76 -16.45 2.73
CA ILE A 146 -9.83 -17.85 3.18
C ILE A 146 -10.59 -18.03 4.49
N SER A 147 -10.74 -16.95 5.29
CA SER A 147 -11.50 -17.02 6.54
C SER A 147 -12.99 -16.76 6.30
N LYS A 148 -13.80 -17.84 6.33
CA LYS A 148 -15.26 -17.77 6.15
C LYS A 148 -15.92 -16.80 7.13
N GLN A 149 -15.49 -16.81 8.39
CA GLN A 149 -16.00 -15.89 9.41
C GLN A 149 -15.84 -14.44 8.95
N HIS A 150 -14.68 -14.06 8.43
CA HIS A 150 -14.40 -12.70 7.99
C HIS A 150 -15.11 -12.35 6.67
N ILE A 151 -15.29 -13.31 5.78
CA ILE A 151 -16.05 -13.14 4.53
C ILE A 151 -17.52 -12.85 4.86
N ASP A 152 -18.12 -13.62 5.78
CA ASP A 152 -19.54 -13.54 6.10
C ASP A 152 -19.91 -12.26 6.86
N ILE A 153 -19.04 -11.78 7.75
CA ILE A 153 -19.29 -10.56 8.55
C ILE A 153 -18.98 -9.26 7.78
N TYR A 154 -18.29 -9.35 6.64
CA TYR A 154 -17.86 -8.18 5.90
C TYR A 154 -18.90 -7.71 4.89
N GLU A 155 -19.58 -6.62 5.23
CA GLU A 155 -20.48 -5.90 4.35
C GLU A 155 -19.73 -4.73 3.68
N SER A 156 -19.49 -4.84 2.38
CA SER A 156 -18.83 -3.80 1.57
C SER A 156 -19.58 -2.48 1.63
N GLN A 157 -18.80 -1.43 1.85
CA GLN A 157 -19.10 -0.08 1.38
C GLN A 157 -18.64 0.07 -0.08
N GLU A 158 -19.18 1.07 -0.79
CA GLU A 158 -18.65 1.41 -2.11
C GLU A 158 -17.22 1.91 -1.94
N ILE A 159 -16.27 1.30 -2.65
CA ILE A 159 -14.86 1.72 -2.64
C ILE A 159 -14.62 2.54 -3.90
N LEU A 160 -14.23 3.79 -3.71
CA LEU A 160 -13.80 4.64 -4.82
C LEU A 160 -12.30 4.49 -5.03
N MET A 161 -11.96 4.06 -6.24
CA MET A 161 -10.59 3.94 -6.72
C MET A 161 -10.30 5.07 -7.69
N PRO A 162 -9.13 5.75 -7.58
CA PRO A 162 -8.71 6.68 -8.62
C PRO A 162 -8.61 5.93 -9.95
N THR A 163 -9.12 6.51 -11.03
CA THR A 163 -8.93 5.91 -12.37
C THR A 163 -7.52 6.11 -12.90
N ILE A 164 -6.81 7.14 -12.41
CA ILE A 164 -5.44 7.46 -12.77
C ILE A 164 -4.60 7.60 -11.50
N PHE A 165 -3.47 6.89 -11.48
CA PHE A 165 -2.41 7.11 -10.50
C PHE A 165 -1.30 7.92 -11.18
N ASP A 166 -0.77 8.96 -10.51
CA ASP A 166 0.08 10.02 -11.08
C ASP A 166 1.45 9.55 -11.65
N ARG A 167 1.80 8.26 -11.58
CA ARG A 167 2.98 7.68 -12.24
C ARG A 167 2.70 6.29 -12.84
N THR A 168 2.46 6.32 -14.16
CA THR A 168 3.07 5.50 -15.23
C THR A 168 3.50 4.04 -14.94
N ASP A 169 2.99 3.13 -15.76
CA ASP A 169 3.63 1.89 -16.23
C ASP A 169 3.86 0.71 -15.28
N TYR A 170 3.51 0.80 -13.99
CA TYR A 170 3.39 -0.46 -13.24
C TYR A 170 2.17 -1.23 -13.77
N LYS A 171 2.42 -2.32 -14.49
CA LYS A 171 1.48 -3.40 -14.83
C LYS A 171 0.80 -4.05 -13.59
N SER A 172 0.79 -3.38 -12.44
CA SER A 172 0.06 -3.68 -11.21
C SER A 172 -1.47 -3.75 -11.36
N ASN A 173 -1.99 -3.60 -12.57
CA ASN A 173 -3.43 -3.60 -12.83
C ASN A 173 -4.06 -5.00 -12.90
N ASN A 174 -3.26 -6.07 -12.94
CA ASN A 174 -3.79 -7.43 -12.97
C ASN A 174 -3.96 -8.06 -11.59
N ILE A 175 -4.46 -7.29 -10.61
CA ILE A 175 -4.94 -7.85 -9.35
C ILE A 175 -6.40 -8.28 -9.51
N LYS A 176 -6.60 -9.60 -9.58
CA LYS A 176 -7.92 -10.25 -9.61
C LYS A 176 -8.31 -10.67 -8.18
N VAL A 177 -9.61 -10.90 -7.99
CA VAL A 177 -10.17 -11.47 -6.76
C VAL A 177 -10.67 -12.88 -7.08
N ALA A 178 -10.42 -13.84 -6.20
CA ALA A 178 -10.68 -15.25 -6.47
C ALA A 178 -12.19 -15.57 -6.51
N ASN A 179 -12.95 -15.05 -5.56
CA ASN A 179 -14.36 -15.42 -5.35
C ASN A 179 -15.33 -14.23 -5.49
N ASP A 180 -14.84 -13.09 -5.97
CA ASP A 180 -15.59 -11.83 -6.12
C ASP A 180 -16.23 -11.31 -4.82
N THR A 181 -15.70 -11.74 -3.67
CA THR A 181 -16.24 -11.33 -2.37
C THR A 181 -15.98 -9.86 -2.09
N LYS A 182 -16.83 -9.30 -1.24
CA LYS A 182 -16.73 -7.94 -0.73
C LYS A 182 -15.39 -7.68 0.00
N LEU A 183 -14.94 -8.66 0.78
CA LEU A 183 -13.66 -8.60 1.50
C LEU A 183 -12.48 -8.61 0.52
N GLU A 184 -12.45 -9.51 -0.46
CA GLU A 184 -11.38 -9.56 -1.47
C GLU A 184 -11.29 -8.25 -2.27
N LYS A 185 -12.43 -7.62 -2.60
CA LYS A 185 -12.46 -6.31 -3.28
C LYS A 185 -11.82 -5.21 -2.44
N ASN A 186 -12.04 -5.22 -1.12
CA ASN A 186 -11.38 -4.29 -0.20
C ASN A 186 -9.89 -4.58 -0.05
N LEU A 187 -9.53 -5.86 0.11
CA LEU A 187 -8.12 -6.24 0.19
C LEU A 187 -7.37 -5.87 -1.10
N ARG A 188 -8.00 -5.99 -2.28
CA ARG A 188 -7.46 -5.48 -3.54
C ARG A 188 -7.20 -3.99 -3.49
N PHE A 189 -8.13 -3.21 -2.95
CA PHE A 189 -7.92 -1.77 -2.76
C PHE A 189 -6.75 -1.49 -1.83
N VAL A 190 -6.74 -2.12 -0.64
CA VAL A 190 -5.67 -1.97 0.35
C VAL A 190 -4.32 -2.31 -0.26
N THR A 191 -4.22 -3.42 -0.99
CA THR A 191 -3.01 -3.84 -1.69
C THR A 191 -2.52 -2.75 -2.64
N LYS A 192 -3.38 -2.24 -3.53
CA LYS A 192 -3.01 -1.16 -4.45
C LYS A 192 -2.57 0.09 -3.70
N PHE A 193 -3.32 0.48 -2.68
CA PHE A 193 -3.02 1.67 -1.90
C PHE A 193 -1.68 1.56 -1.16
N CYS A 194 -1.39 0.41 -0.54
CA CYS A 194 -0.10 0.16 0.11
C CYS A 194 1.06 0.21 -0.89
N MET A 195 0.88 -0.32 -2.10
CA MET A 195 1.88 -0.24 -3.16
C MET A 195 2.17 1.22 -3.53
N GLU A 196 1.15 2.03 -3.74
CA GLU A 196 1.31 3.47 -4.00
C GLU A 196 2.06 4.19 -2.86
N LEU A 197 1.75 3.84 -1.60
CA LEU A 197 2.47 4.39 -0.44
C LEU A 197 3.95 4.00 -0.42
N ILE A 198 4.31 2.78 -0.83
CA ILE A 198 5.72 2.36 -0.95
C ILE A 198 6.42 3.24 -1.98
N TYR A 199 5.82 3.44 -3.15
CA TYR A 199 6.41 4.27 -4.21
C TYR A 199 6.56 5.73 -3.78
N TYR A 200 5.52 6.30 -3.17
CA TYR A 200 5.54 7.68 -2.72
C TYR A 200 6.63 7.92 -1.68
N ASN A 201 6.72 7.06 -0.65
CA ASN A 201 7.75 7.18 0.38
C ASN A 201 9.16 7.03 -0.18
N ARG A 202 9.36 6.14 -1.16
CA ARG A 202 10.66 6.04 -1.84
C ARG A 202 11.02 7.30 -2.59
N LYS A 203 10.09 7.88 -3.35
CA LYS A 203 10.37 9.12 -4.08
C LYS A 203 10.73 10.24 -3.11
N LYS A 204 10.00 10.38 -2.00
CA LYS A 204 10.31 11.36 -0.96
C LYS A 204 11.71 11.14 -0.37
N ASN A 205 12.02 9.91 0.05
CA ASN A 205 13.35 9.57 0.59
C ASN A 205 14.46 9.71 -0.47
N TRP A 206 14.17 9.48 -1.75
CA TRP A 206 15.13 9.61 -2.86
C TRP A 206 15.41 11.08 -3.17
N ILE A 207 14.37 11.93 -3.19
CA ILE A 207 14.50 13.39 -3.32
C ILE A 207 15.25 13.95 -2.11
N GLU A 208 14.91 13.53 -0.89
CA GLU A 208 15.62 13.93 0.34
C GLU A 208 17.08 13.44 0.38
N SER A 209 17.39 12.28 -0.24
CA SER A 209 18.77 11.79 -0.37
C SER A 209 19.59 12.51 -1.46
N ILE A 210 18.94 13.05 -2.49
CA ILE A 210 19.60 13.89 -3.52
C ILE A 210 19.84 15.31 -2.97
N HIS A 211 18.96 15.80 -2.10
CA HIS A 211 19.13 17.07 -1.38
C HIS A 211 20.31 17.10 -0.39
N TYR A 212 21.07 16.01 -0.24
CA TYR A 212 22.33 16.00 0.50
C TYR A 212 23.58 16.14 -0.37
N GLU A 213 23.48 16.11 -1.71
CA GLU A 213 24.65 16.19 -2.60
C GLU A 213 24.72 17.42 -3.51
N GLU A 214 23.64 18.21 -3.67
CA GLU A 214 23.69 19.45 -4.47
C GLU A 214 22.92 20.60 -3.79
N GLU A 215 23.56 21.25 -2.81
CA GLU A 215 23.23 22.63 -2.41
C GLU A 215 23.88 23.60 -3.40
N GLU A 216 23.29 23.81 -4.57
CA GLU A 216 23.29 25.09 -5.29
C GLU A 216 22.34 24.97 -6.50
N GLU A 217 21.32 25.83 -6.52
CA GLU A 217 20.30 25.99 -7.57
C GLU A 217 19.21 24.90 -7.66
N ILE A 218 18.09 25.10 -6.96
CA ILE A 218 16.73 25.25 -7.53
C ILE A 218 15.80 25.64 -6.37
N SER A 219 15.63 26.95 -6.18
CA SER A 219 14.74 27.56 -5.18
C SER A 219 13.29 27.71 -5.68
N GLU A 220 12.80 26.85 -6.57
CA GLU A 220 11.51 27.09 -7.28
C GLU A 220 10.48 25.96 -7.20
N LEU A 221 10.69 24.87 -6.44
CA LEU A 221 9.72 23.77 -6.35
C LEU A 221 9.15 23.49 -4.95
N VAL A 222 9.47 24.32 -3.96
CA VAL A 222 8.86 24.26 -2.62
C VAL A 222 8.40 25.65 -2.20
N ALA A 223 7.30 26.11 -2.79
CA ALA A 223 6.49 27.21 -2.26
C ALA A 223 5.05 27.03 -2.75
N ILE A 224 4.27 26.21 -2.05
CA ILE A 224 2.80 26.32 -2.07
C ILE A 224 2.34 26.33 -0.62
N ASP A 225 2.55 27.47 0.02
CA ASP A 225 1.46 28.33 0.50
C ASP A 225 2.07 29.53 1.22
N ASP A 226 1.82 30.74 0.70
CA ASP A 226 1.49 31.88 1.55
C ASP A 226 0.97 33.05 0.72
N LYS A 227 -0.27 33.43 1.01
CA LYS A 227 -0.96 34.70 0.70
C LYS A 227 -1.49 34.89 -0.72
N PHE A 228 -2.79 34.63 -0.86
CA PHE A 228 -3.68 35.62 -1.47
C PHE A 228 -4.87 35.85 -0.52
N ILE A 229 -4.72 36.85 0.35
CA ILE A 229 -5.85 37.60 0.91
C ILE A 229 -6.01 38.82 0.01
N ASP A 230 -7.27 39.10 -0.32
CA ASP A 230 -7.79 40.26 -1.05
C ASP A 230 -7.18 41.61 -0.66
N ASP A 231 -7.09 42.52 -1.63
CA ASP A 231 -7.85 43.78 -1.58
C ASP A 231 -7.66 44.55 -2.90
N ASP A 232 -8.80 44.81 -3.53
CA ASP A 232 -9.25 46.04 -4.19
C ASP A 232 -8.27 46.98 -4.91
N GLU A 233 -8.74 47.38 -6.10
CA GLU A 233 -8.71 48.74 -6.67
C GLU A 233 -7.38 49.52 -6.64
N LEU A 234 -6.91 49.93 -7.83
CA LEU A 234 -7.03 51.33 -8.23
C LEU A 234 -6.50 51.56 -9.66
N GLU A 235 -7.23 52.46 -10.31
CA GLU A 235 -7.10 53.02 -11.65
C GLU A 235 -5.71 53.59 -11.97
N ASP A 236 -5.29 53.45 -13.24
CA ASP A 236 -5.15 54.57 -14.20
C ASP A 236 -4.93 54.06 -15.64
#